data_AF-X0U387-F1
#
_entry.id   AF-X0U387-F1
#
_cell.length_a   1.000
_cell.length_b   1.000
_cell.length_c   1.000
_cell.angle_alpha   90.00
_cell.angle_beta   90.00
_cell.angle_gamma   90.00
#
_symmetry.space_group_name_H-M   'P 1'
#
loop_
_entity.id
_entity.type
_entity.pdbx_description
1 polymer ?
#
loop_
_entity_poly.entity_id
_entity_poly.type
_entity_poly.pdbx_seq_one_letter_code
_entity_poly.pdbx_strand_id
1 'polypeptide(L)'
;MRRIKKNHFLLLGISHKTAPVEIREKFYFDNSARCTVLRDIHSIPGVDECVLLSTCNRTEIYTVISEPLEEVRKKLEDFILNISSSNKEILNYFYYHQGNNVIEHLFKVSSGLDSMILGEPQIFGQVKDAYSTACDNKCTGPTINRLFHHAFRVGKLIRNNTSIGEGAVSVSLAAVELAKSIFRNLNGRSVLLIGAGKTGELSAKHLTESG
;
A
#
# COMPACT_ATOMS: atom_id res chain seq x y z
N MET A 1 6.17 31.84 -22.52
CA MET A 1 6.13 30.41 -22.92
C MET A 1 6.58 29.58 -21.72
N ARG A 2 5.65 29.11 -20.87
CA ARG A 2 6.01 28.29 -19.69
C ARG A 2 6.51 26.94 -20.21
N ARG A 3 7.83 26.69 -20.10
CA ARG A 3 8.43 25.36 -20.27
C ARG A 3 7.60 24.40 -19.41
N ILE A 4 6.94 23.42 -20.02
CA ILE A 4 6.25 22.35 -19.30
C ILE A 4 7.34 21.67 -18.46
N LYS A 5 7.32 21.86 -17.14
CA LYS A 5 8.15 21.09 -16.22
C LYS A 5 7.92 19.63 -16.56
N LYS A 6 9.00 18.88 -16.84
CA LYS A 6 8.92 17.45 -17.08
C LYS A 6 8.60 16.81 -15.72
N ASN A 7 7.30 16.68 -15.43
CA ASN A 7 6.84 16.04 -14.21
C ASN A 7 7.25 14.57 -14.28
N HIS A 8 8.06 14.12 -13.31
CA HIS A 8 8.48 12.74 -13.21
C HIS A 8 7.76 12.08 -12.04
N PHE A 9 7.35 10.83 -12.24
CA PHE A 9 6.89 10.01 -11.13
C PHE A 9 8.09 9.43 -10.40
N LEU A 10 8.05 9.49 -9.07
CA LEU A 10 8.96 8.79 -8.19
C LEU A 10 8.13 8.03 -7.16
N LEU A 11 8.55 6.81 -6.87
CA LEU A 11 8.03 6.03 -5.77
C LEU A 11 9.19 5.59 -4.87
N LEU A 12 8.99 5.76 -3.57
CA LEU A 12 9.79 5.17 -2.50
C LEU A 12 8.88 4.25 -1.70
N GLY A 13 9.25 2.97 -1.56
CA GLY A 13 8.42 2.01 -0.86
C GLY A 13 9.21 0.98 -0.06
N ILE A 14 8.54 0.41 0.93
CA ILE A 14 8.97 -0.76 1.69
C ILE A 14 7.82 -1.76 1.70
N SER A 15 8.11 -3.06 1.56
CA SER A 15 7.06 -4.09 1.52
C SER A 15 7.51 -5.38 2.18
N HIS A 16 6.57 -6.30 2.41
CA HIS A 16 6.85 -7.65 2.90
C HIS A 16 7.86 -8.44 2.04
N LYS A 17 8.07 -8.05 0.77
CA LYS A 17 9.08 -8.67 -0.10
C LYS A 17 10.49 -8.18 0.19
N THR A 18 10.62 -6.95 0.69
CA THR A 18 11.92 -6.33 0.92
C THR A 18 12.31 -6.32 2.38
N ALA A 19 11.35 -6.32 3.31
CA ALA A 19 11.61 -6.10 4.73
C ALA A 19 10.82 -7.03 5.66
N PRO A 20 11.42 -7.48 6.77
CA PRO A 20 10.73 -8.23 7.80
C PRO A 20 9.74 -7.32 8.57
N VAL A 21 8.83 -7.92 9.34
CA VAL A 21 7.70 -7.19 9.94
C VAL A 21 8.15 -6.11 10.92
N GLU A 22 9.19 -6.37 11.70
CA GLU A 22 9.73 -5.48 12.73
C GLU A 22 10.29 -4.18 12.13
N ILE A 23 10.78 -4.24 10.88
CA ILE A 23 11.22 -3.06 10.14
C ILE A 23 10.02 -2.32 9.55
N ARG A 24 9.04 -3.05 9.01
CA ARG A 24 7.84 -2.46 8.38
C ARG A 24 6.94 -1.74 9.37
N GLU A 25 6.81 -2.25 10.58
CA GLU A 25 6.00 -1.63 11.64
C GLU A 25 6.46 -0.21 11.98
N LYS A 26 7.76 0.09 11.85
CA LYS A 26 8.30 1.46 12.01
C LYS A 26 7.75 2.46 11.00
N PHE A 27 7.23 1.97 9.87
CA PHE A 27 6.69 2.77 8.78
C PHE A 27 5.19 2.53 8.58
N TYR A 28 4.53 1.85 9.52
CA TYR A 28 3.08 1.75 9.52
C TYR A 28 2.50 3.01 10.17
N PHE A 29 1.71 3.74 9.40
CA PHE A 29 1.00 4.93 9.86
C PHE A 29 -0.50 4.65 9.91
N ASP A 30 -1.10 4.82 11.09
CA ASP A 30 -2.54 4.79 11.26
C ASP A 30 -3.22 6.03 10.63
N ASN A 31 -4.55 6.10 10.67
CA ASN A 31 -5.29 7.19 10.03
C ASN A 31 -4.90 8.59 10.52
N SER A 32 -4.56 8.74 11.80
CA SER A 32 -4.22 10.02 12.40
C SER A 32 -2.80 10.46 12.05
N ALA A 33 -1.83 9.54 12.18
CA ALA A 33 -0.45 9.78 11.83
C ALA A 33 -0.29 9.99 10.32
N ARG A 34 -1.03 9.23 9.51
CA ARG A 34 -0.96 9.27 8.04
C ARG A 34 -1.21 10.67 7.48
N CYS A 35 -2.17 11.42 8.00
CA CYS A 35 -2.44 12.79 7.53
C CYS A 35 -1.28 13.75 7.83
N THR A 36 -0.63 13.63 8.98
CA THR A 36 0.53 14.45 9.35
C THR A 36 1.72 14.10 8.47
N VAL A 37 2.08 12.81 8.40
CA VAL A 37 3.19 12.31 7.59
C VAL A 37 3.02 12.66 6.12
N LEU A 38 1.80 12.55 5.59
CA LEU A 38 1.52 12.93 4.20
C LEU A 38 1.77 14.42 3.93
N ARG A 39 1.36 15.31 4.84
CA ARG A 39 1.59 16.76 4.71
C ARG A 39 3.07 17.11 4.84
N ASP A 40 3.80 16.41 5.70
CA ASP A 40 5.24 16.57 5.83
C ASP A 40 5.97 16.16 4.55
N ILE A 41 5.58 15.03 3.95
CA ILE A 41 6.09 14.58 2.63
C ILE A 41 5.78 15.63 1.55
N HIS A 42 4.55 16.14 1.51
CA HIS A 42 4.15 17.17 0.53
C HIS A 42 4.92 18.48 0.69
N SER A 43 5.39 18.78 1.91
CA SER A 43 6.17 19.97 2.21
C SER A 43 7.66 19.85 1.81
N ILE A 44 8.11 18.67 1.37
CA ILE A 44 9.48 18.46 0.90
C ILE A 44 9.70 19.23 -0.41
N PRO A 45 10.71 20.12 -0.49
CA PRO A 45 11.00 20.85 -1.73
C PRO A 45 11.27 19.91 -2.89
N GLY A 46 10.51 20.09 -3.98
CA GLY A 46 10.58 19.26 -5.19
C GLY A 46 9.48 18.20 -5.29
N VAL A 47 8.66 17.99 -4.25
CA VAL A 47 7.44 17.17 -4.28
C VAL A 47 6.24 18.08 -4.59
N ASP A 48 5.66 17.93 -5.77
CA ASP A 48 4.51 18.75 -6.21
C ASP A 48 3.17 18.12 -5.80
N GLU A 49 3.09 16.79 -5.90
CA GLU A 49 1.90 16.00 -5.57
C GLU A 49 2.34 14.69 -4.90
N CYS A 50 1.60 14.17 -3.92
CA CYS A 50 1.92 12.89 -3.29
C CYS A 50 0.71 12.11 -2.75
N VAL A 51 0.88 10.79 -2.62
CA VAL A 51 -0.04 9.87 -1.93
C VAL A 51 0.78 8.92 -1.05
N LEU A 52 0.32 8.71 0.18
CA LEU A 52 0.90 7.78 1.13
C LEU A 52 -0.03 6.56 1.30
N LEU A 53 0.39 5.42 0.75
CA LEU A 53 -0.25 4.13 1.00
C LEU A 53 0.44 3.46 2.18
N SER A 54 -0.27 3.26 3.27
CA SER A 54 0.21 2.57 4.48
C SER A 54 -0.73 1.41 4.79
N THR A 55 -0.18 0.20 4.79
CA THR A 55 -0.91 -1.06 5.03
C THR A 55 -0.07 -1.95 5.93
N CYS A 56 -0.62 -3.08 6.38
CA CYS A 56 0.15 -4.08 7.12
C CYS A 56 1.28 -4.74 6.30
N ASN A 57 1.29 -4.63 4.96
CA ASN A 57 2.22 -5.35 4.08
C ASN A 57 3.12 -4.45 3.24
N ARG A 58 2.85 -3.14 3.21
CA ARG A 58 3.60 -2.14 2.47
C ARG A 58 3.34 -0.73 2.99
N THR A 59 4.38 0.10 2.91
CA THR A 59 4.29 1.54 2.99
C THR A 59 4.95 2.13 1.74
N GLU A 60 4.21 2.93 0.98
CA GLU A 60 4.63 3.47 -0.31
C GLU A 60 4.27 4.95 -0.41
N ILE A 61 5.22 5.73 -0.88
CA ILE A 61 5.08 7.15 -1.15
C ILE A 61 5.12 7.33 -2.66
N TYR A 62 3.97 7.63 -3.26
CA TYR A 62 3.85 7.97 -4.67
C TYR A 62 3.98 9.48 -4.82
N THR A 63 4.91 9.97 -5.64
CA THR A 63 5.10 11.42 -5.82
C THR A 63 5.19 11.82 -7.29
N VAL A 64 4.81 13.07 -7.53
CA VAL A 64 5.16 13.82 -8.73
C VAL A 64 6.20 14.84 -8.32
N ILE A 65 7.33 14.83 -9.02
CA ILE A 65 8.47 15.67 -8.69
C ILE A 65 8.73 16.71 -9.78
N SER A 66 9.23 17.88 -9.35
CA SER A 66 9.61 18.97 -10.26
C SER A 66 11.07 19.41 -10.19
N GLU A 67 11.85 18.72 -9.36
CA GLU A 67 13.30 18.85 -9.22
C GLU A 67 14.01 17.58 -9.73
N PRO A 68 15.35 17.58 -9.87
CA PRO A 68 16.11 16.40 -10.26
C PRO A 68 15.82 15.20 -9.35
N LEU A 69 15.68 14.02 -9.96
CA LEU A 69 15.22 12.81 -9.27
C LEU A 69 16.09 12.46 -8.06
N GLU A 70 17.41 12.50 -8.22
CA GLU A 70 18.35 12.14 -7.14
C GLU A 70 18.28 13.11 -5.94
N GLU A 71 17.98 14.39 -6.19
CA GLU A 71 17.84 15.37 -5.11
C GLU A 71 16.57 15.12 -4.30
N VAL A 72 15.44 14.89 -4.97
CA VAL A 72 14.17 14.59 -4.28
C VAL A 72 14.23 13.23 -3.60
N ARG A 73 14.88 12.24 -4.24
CA ARG A 73 15.15 10.94 -3.64
C ARG A 73 15.89 11.07 -2.31
N LYS A 74 16.99 11.81 -2.28
CA LYS A 74 17.78 12.01 -1.06
C LYS A 74 16.95 12.69 0.03
N LYS A 75 16.14 13.69 -0.31
CA LYS A 75 15.24 14.35 0.65
C LYS A 75 14.20 13.39 1.23
N LEU A 76 13.65 12.50 0.42
CA LEU A 76 12.75 11.44 0.90
C LEU A 76 13.47 10.42 1.78
N GLU A 77 14.70 10.03 1.45
CA GLU A 77 15.54 9.17 2.28
C GLU A 77 15.82 9.82 3.65
N ASP A 78 16.22 11.09 3.66
CA ASP A 78 16.44 11.86 4.89
C ASP A 78 15.16 11.94 5.74
N PHE A 79 14.00 12.12 5.10
CA PHE A 79 12.69 12.07 5.77
C PHE A 79 12.42 10.69 6.42
N ILE A 80 12.70 9.60 5.71
CA ILE A 80 12.56 8.23 6.24
C ILE A 80 13.48 7.97 7.43
N LEU A 81 14.72 8.47 7.40
CA LEU A 81 15.65 8.35 8.52
C LEU A 81 15.17 9.12 9.75
N ASN A 82 14.65 10.32 9.54
CA ASN A 82 14.13 11.17 10.62
C ASN A 82 12.92 10.54 11.30
N ILE A 83 11.94 10.04 10.53
CA ILE A 83 10.71 9.50 11.11
C ILE A 83 10.93 8.20 11.89
N SER A 84 11.92 7.40 11.47
CA SER A 84 12.22 6.11 12.08
C SER A 84 13.31 6.16 13.15
N SER A 85 13.93 7.34 13.38
CA SER A 85 15.12 7.50 14.23
C SER A 85 16.18 6.41 13.99
N SER A 86 16.34 5.98 12.73
CA SER A 86 17.15 4.81 12.35
C SER A 86 18.41 5.20 11.58
N ASN A 87 19.36 4.28 11.49
CA ASN A 87 20.60 4.46 10.72
C ASN A 87 20.33 4.32 9.20
N LYS A 88 21.33 4.68 8.38
CA LYS A 88 21.24 4.59 6.91
C LYS A 88 21.00 3.18 6.37
N GLU A 89 21.32 2.13 7.13
CA GLU A 89 21.14 0.74 6.69
C GLU A 89 19.67 0.39 6.49
N ILE A 90 18.75 1.09 7.18
CA ILE A 90 17.32 0.87 7.00
C ILE A 90 16.86 1.15 5.56
N LEU A 91 17.57 2.02 4.84
CA LEU A 91 17.29 2.35 3.45
C LEU A 91 17.52 1.17 2.49
N ASN A 92 18.32 0.18 2.88
CA ASN A 92 18.54 -1.04 2.08
C ASN A 92 17.26 -1.89 1.92
N TYR A 93 16.29 -1.69 2.81
CA TYR A 93 14.98 -2.34 2.74
C TYR A 93 13.99 -1.62 1.81
N PHE A 94 14.32 -0.40 1.37
CA PHE A 94 13.47 0.40 0.51
C PHE A 94 13.78 0.15 -0.96
N TYR A 95 12.75 0.21 -1.79
CA TYR A 95 12.83 0.11 -3.24
C TYR A 95 12.30 1.37 -3.91
N TYR A 96 12.74 1.59 -5.14
CA TYR A 96 12.44 2.77 -5.92
C TYR A 96 11.88 2.41 -7.29
N HIS A 97 10.87 3.16 -7.71
CA HIS A 97 10.41 3.17 -9.09
C HIS A 97 10.37 4.59 -9.62
N GLN A 98 10.60 4.74 -10.92
CA GLN A 98 10.58 6.02 -11.61
C GLN A 98 9.80 5.94 -12.92
N GLY A 99 9.14 7.04 -13.29
CA GLY A 99 8.40 7.15 -14.54
C GLY A 99 7.38 6.02 -14.71
N ASN A 100 7.46 5.29 -15.82
CA ASN A 100 6.50 4.23 -16.15
C ASN A 100 6.49 3.09 -15.14
N ASN A 101 7.61 2.80 -14.47
CA ASN A 101 7.66 1.72 -13.47
C ASN A 101 6.77 2.04 -12.26
N VAL A 102 6.57 3.33 -11.92
CA VAL A 102 5.62 3.73 -10.85
C VAL A 102 4.19 3.42 -11.27
N ILE A 103 3.85 3.68 -12.53
CA ILE A 103 2.52 3.45 -13.09
C ILE A 103 2.21 1.95 -13.11
N GLU A 104 3.13 1.15 -13.64
CA GLU A 104 3.00 -0.30 -13.70
C GLU A 104 2.88 -0.91 -12.30
N HIS A 105 3.71 -0.46 -11.35
CA HIS A 105 3.64 -0.90 -9.95
C HIS A 105 2.28 -0.58 -9.33
N LEU A 106 1.81 0.66 -9.44
CA LEU A 106 0.51 1.06 -8.91
C LEU A 106 -0.64 0.21 -9.48
N PHE A 107 -0.57 -0.12 -10.77
CA PHE A 107 -1.59 -0.97 -11.41
C PHE A 107 -1.56 -2.39 -10.84
N LYS A 108 -0.37 -2.98 -10.66
CA LYS A 108 -0.21 -4.30 -10.03
C LYS A 108 -0.70 -4.31 -8.58
N VAL A 109 -0.38 -3.28 -7.80
CA VAL A 109 -0.84 -3.15 -6.41
C VAL A 109 -2.37 -2.99 -6.37
N SER A 110 -2.91 -2.08 -7.18
CA SER A 110 -4.37 -1.83 -7.23
C SER A 110 -5.16 -3.04 -7.70
N SER A 111 -4.61 -3.87 -8.59
CA SER A 111 -5.26 -5.10 -9.03
C SER A 111 -5.06 -6.28 -8.06
N GLY A 112 -4.26 -6.12 -7.01
CA GLY A 112 -3.90 -7.20 -6.08
C GLY A 112 -2.95 -8.25 -6.66
N LEU A 113 -2.27 -7.93 -7.78
CA LEU A 113 -1.23 -8.77 -8.38
C LEU A 113 0.08 -8.70 -7.60
N ASP A 114 0.34 -7.55 -6.98
CA ASP A 114 1.43 -7.37 -6.04
C ASP A 114 0.84 -7.28 -4.62
N SER A 115 0.32 -8.39 -4.11
CA SER A 115 -0.15 -8.53 -2.73
C SER A 115 0.44 -9.80 -2.14
N MET A 116 0.61 -9.83 -0.81
CA MET A 116 1.07 -11.05 -0.11
C MET A 116 0.13 -12.22 -0.40
N ILE A 117 -1.16 -11.93 -0.53
CA ILE A 117 -2.13 -12.88 -1.06
C ILE A 117 -2.69 -12.34 -2.38
N LEU A 118 -2.46 -13.12 -3.43
CA LEU A 118 -2.82 -12.76 -4.78
C LEU A 118 -4.34 -12.57 -4.89
N GLY A 119 -4.77 -11.41 -5.42
CA GLY A 119 -6.18 -11.10 -5.63
C GLY A 119 -6.95 -10.61 -4.40
N GLU A 120 -6.29 -10.37 -3.27
CA GLU A 120 -6.90 -9.82 -2.06
C GLU A 120 -7.72 -8.54 -2.37
N PRO A 121 -9.05 -8.48 -2.15
CA PRO A 121 -9.88 -7.32 -2.49
C PRO A 121 -9.59 -6.09 -1.63
N GLN A 122 -9.03 -6.28 -0.44
CA GLN A 122 -8.80 -5.24 0.56
C GLN A 122 -7.83 -4.17 0.05
N ILE A 123 -6.77 -4.56 -0.68
CA ILE A 123 -5.76 -3.61 -1.15
C ILE A 123 -6.36 -2.54 -2.07
N PHE A 124 -7.33 -2.90 -2.91
CA PHE A 124 -7.99 -1.94 -3.79
C PHE A 124 -8.74 -0.85 -3.00
N GLY A 125 -9.37 -1.24 -1.88
CA GLY A 125 -9.97 -0.29 -0.94
C GLY A 125 -8.92 0.60 -0.28
N GLN A 126 -7.83 0.02 0.21
CA GLN A 126 -6.74 0.77 0.86
C GLN A 126 -6.07 1.78 -0.07
N VAL A 127 -5.88 1.45 -1.36
CA VAL A 127 -5.37 2.40 -2.37
C VAL A 127 -6.34 3.56 -2.57
N LYS A 128 -7.67 3.30 -2.60
CA LYS A 128 -8.67 4.37 -2.66
C LYS A 128 -8.66 5.26 -1.42
N ASP A 129 -8.55 4.66 -0.24
CA ASP A 129 -8.54 5.41 1.02
C ASP A 129 -7.29 6.29 1.13
N ALA A 130 -6.14 5.76 0.71
CA ALA A 130 -4.89 6.52 0.62
C ALA A 130 -5.01 7.71 -0.34
N TYR A 131 -5.60 7.49 -1.52
CA TYR A 131 -5.89 8.56 -2.47
C TYR A 131 -6.85 9.60 -1.92
N SER A 132 -7.98 9.18 -1.32
CA SER A 132 -8.96 10.09 -0.72
C SER A 132 -8.32 10.95 0.36
N THR A 133 -7.54 10.33 1.25
CA THR A 133 -6.80 11.04 2.31
C THR A 133 -5.91 12.13 1.72
N ALA A 134 -5.25 11.85 0.59
CA ALA A 134 -4.39 12.83 -0.07
C ALA A 134 -5.16 13.94 -0.78
N CYS A 135 -6.33 13.66 -1.35
CA CYS A 135 -7.23 14.69 -1.85
C CYS A 135 -7.73 15.60 -0.72
N ASP A 136 -8.17 15.03 0.40
CA ASP A 136 -8.71 15.76 1.54
C ASP A 136 -7.66 16.70 2.18
N ASN A 137 -6.39 16.28 2.17
CA ASN A 137 -5.26 17.09 2.64
C ASN A 137 -4.68 18.03 1.57
N LYS A 138 -5.26 18.09 0.36
CA LYS A 138 -4.79 18.92 -0.77
C LYS A 138 -3.34 18.62 -1.20
N CYS A 139 -2.90 17.39 -1.00
CA CYS A 139 -1.57 16.92 -1.40
C CYS A 139 -1.54 16.36 -2.84
N THR A 140 -2.69 16.30 -3.51
CA THR A 140 -2.82 15.79 -4.89
C THR A 140 -3.01 16.91 -5.89
N GLY A 141 -2.69 16.63 -7.15
CA GLY A 141 -2.96 17.52 -8.28
C GLY A 141 -3.42 16.75 -9.52
N PRO A 142 -3.46 17.42 -10.68
CA PRO A 142 -3.99 16.83 -11.91
C PRO A 142 -3.27 15.55 -12.37
N THR A 143 -2.01 15.38 -11.97
CA THR A 143 -1.17 14.27 -12.44
C THR A 143 -1.46 12.99 -11.64
N ILE A 144 -1.40 13.07 -10.30
CA ILE A 144 -1.78 11.99 -9.38
C ILE A 144 -3.25 11.62 -9.55
N ASN A 145 -4.15 12.61 -9.66
CA ASN A 145 -5.59 12.33 -9.82
C ASN A 145 -5.86 11.47 -11.05
N ARG A 146 -5.20 11.80 -12.18
CA ARG A 146 -5.32 11.02 -13.42
C ARG A 146 -4.73 9.62 -13.26
N LEU A 147 -3.54 9.51 -12.66
CA LEU A 147 -2.87 8.23 -12.44
C LEU A 147 -3.72 7.28 -11.57
N PHE A 148 -4.20 7.74 -10.42
CA PHE A 148 -4.98 6.91 -9.50
C PHE A 148 -6.36 6.56 -10.07
N HIS A 149 -7.02 7.47 -10.77
CA HIS A 149 -8.27 7.15 -11.47
C HIS A 149 -8.07 6.06 -12.54
N HIS A 150 -6.97 6.10 -13.29
CA HIS A 150 -6.62 5.01 -14.21
C HIS A 150 -6.31 3.71 -13.46
N ALA A 151 -5.57 3.76 -12.36
CA ALA A 151 -5.30 2.59 -11.53
C ALA A 151 -6.59 1.93 -11.02
N PHE A 152 -7.59 2.73 -10.62
CA PHE A 152 -8.90 2.21 -10.21
C PHE A 152 -9.64 1.52 -11.35
N ARG A 153 -9.58 2.08 -12.56
CA ARG A 153 -10.19 1.49 -13.75
C ARG A 153 -9.51 0.17 -14.12
N VAL A 154 -8.17 0.15 -14.13
CA VAL A 154 -7.37 -1.05 -14.44
C VAL A 154 -7.59 -2.14 -13.39
N GLY A 155 -7.57 -1.79 -12.10
CA GLY A 155 -7.84 -2.74 -11.01
C GLY A 155 -9.21 -3.40 -11.15
N LYS A 156 -10.26 -2.62 -11.45
CA LYS A 156 -11.60 -3.17 -11.74
C LYS A 156 -11.62 -4.04 -12.99
N LEU A 157 -10.97 -3.61 -14.07
CA LEU A 157 -10.92 -4.36 -15.33
C LEU A 157 -10.29 -5.74 -15.12
N ILE A 158 -9.12 -5.81 -14.45
CA ILE A 158 -8.42 -7.06 -14.18
C ILE A 158 -9.29 -7.97 -13.32
N ARG A 159 -9.86 -7.47 -12.22
CA ARG A 159 -10.70 -8.28 -11.32
C ARG A 159 -11.97 -8.80 -11.99
N ASN A 160 -12.58 -8.04 -12.89
CA ASN A 160 -13.82 -8.43 -13.55
C ASN A 160 -13.63 -9.36 -14.75
N ASN A 161 -12.43 -9.38 -15.34
CA ASN A 161 -12.15 -10.15 -16.57
C ASN A 161 -11.13 -11.28 -16.36
N THR A 162 -10.75 -11.56 -15.11
CA THR A 162 -9.79 -12.62 -14.78
C THR A 162 -10.22 -13.31 -13.49
N SER A 163 -9.76 -14.56 -13.30
CA SER A 163 -10.04 -15.33 -12.09
C SER A 163 -9.40 -14.77 -10.81
N ILE A 164 -8.57 -13.73 -10.90
CA ILE A 164 -8.04 -12.99 -9.73
C ILE A 164 -9.19 -12.42 -8.87
N GLY A 165 -10.32 -12.09 -9.49
CA GLY A 165 -11.51 -11.63 -8.76
C GLY A 165 -12.40 -12.74 -8.20
N GLU A 166 -12.27 -13.97 -8.70
CA GLU A 166 -13.21 -15.09 -8.47
C GLU A 166 -12.89 -15.89 -7.21
N GLY A 167 -11.66 -15.85 -6.72
CA GLY A 167 -11.22 -16.60 -5.54
C GLY A 167 -10.15 -15.85 -4.79
N ALA A 168 -10.53 -14.79 -4.10
CA ALA A 168 -9.60 -14.13 -3.19
C ALA A 168 -9.42 -15.03 -1.97
N VAL A 169 -8.35 -15.82 -1.96
CA VAL A 169 -7.79 -16.30 -0.70
C VAL A 169 -7.54 -15.04 0.12
N SER A 170 -8.23 -14.88 1.24
CA SER A 170 -7.98 -13.78 2.16
C SER A 170 -6.97 -14.26 3.21
N VAL A 171 -6.30 -13.35 3.93
CA VAL A 171 -5.41 -13.76 5.05
C VAL A 171 -6.21 -14.57 6.06
N SER A 172 -7.46 -14.15 6.29
CA SER A 172 -8.43 -14.86 7.10
C SER A 172 -8.69 -16.28 6.59
N LEU A 173 -8.94 -16.49 5.29
CA LEU A 173 -9.14 -17.81 4.72
C LEU A 173 -7.88 -18.67 4.82
N ALA A 174 -6.72 -18.12 4.49
CA ALA A 174 -5.43 -18.82 4.60
C ALA A 174 -5.15 -19.24 6.05
N ALA A 175 -5.49 -18.40 7.04
CA ALA A 175 -5.37 -18.74 8.45
C ALA A 175 -6.32 -19.89 8.85
N VAL A 176 -7.55 -19.91 8.32
CA VAL A 176 -8.51 -21.01 8.54
C VAL A 176 -8.04 -22.31 7.88
N GLU A 177 -7.52 -22.24 6.65
CA GLU A 177 -6.93 -23.40 5.96
C GLU A 177 -5.70 -23.94 6.69
N LEU A 178 -4.85 -23.07 7.20
CA LEU A 178 -3.72 -23.44 8.05
C LEU A 178 -4.21 -24.14 9.33
N ALA A 179 -5.23 -23.59 10.00
CA ALA A 179 -5.83 -24.22 11.18
C ALA A 179 -6.40 -25.61 10.84
N LYS A 180 -7.08 -25.77 9.70
CA LYS A 180 -7.54 -27.10 9.23
C LYS A 180 -6.38 -28.05 8.97
N SER A 181 -5.27 -27.59 8.39
CA SER A 181 -4.12 -28.47 8.14
C SER A 181 -3.50 -29.01 9.44
N ILE A 182 -3.52 -28.21 10.51
CA ILE A 182 -2.98 -28.56 11.83
C ILE A 182 -3.96 -29.46 12.60
N PHE A 183 -5.24 -29.10 12.64
CA PHE A 183 -6.25 -29.76 13.47
C PHE A 183 -7.13 -30.79 12.75
N ARG A 184 -6.94 -30.94 11.42
CA ARG A 184 -7.69 -31.78 10.46
C ARG A 184 -9.17 -31.40 10.28
N ASN A 185 -9.89 -31.16 11.37
CA ASN A 185 -11.30 -30.77 11.38
C ASN A 185 -11.54 -29.72 12.48
N LEU A 186 -12.35 -28.70 12.16
CA LEU A 186 -12.73 -27.62 13.07
C LEU A 186 -14.11 -27.84 13.72
N ASN A 187 -14.93 -28.79 13.24
CA ASN A 187 -16.22 -29.10 13.84
C ASN A 187 -16.11 -29.36 15.36
N GLY A 188 -16.93 -28.65 16.14
CA GLY A 188 -16.99 -28.80 17.59
C GLY A 188 -15.78 -28.23 18.34
N ARG A 189 -14.93 -27.45 17.67
CA ARG A 189 -13.83 -26.71 18.30
C ARG A 189 -14.29 -25.32 18.72
N SER A 190 -13.89 -24.90 19.90
CA SER A 190 -14.07 -23.51 20.34
C SER A 190 -12.94 -22.65 19.77
N VAL A 191 -13.31 -21.54 19.11
CA VAL A 191 -12.35 -20.58 18.57
C VAL A 191 -12.50 -19.24 19.28
N LEU A 192 -11.38 -18.68 19.75
CA LEU A 192 -11.34 -17.33 20.28
C LEU A 192 -10.85 -16.37 19.19
N LEU A 193 -11.72 -15.45 18.79
CA LEU A 193 -11.36 -14.37 17.87
C LEU A 193 -11.08 -13.10 18.68
N ILE A 194 -9.86 -12.59 18.60
CA ILE A 194 -9.48 -11.32 19.24
C ILE A 194 -9.52 -10.22 18.19
N GLY A 195 -10.47 -9.31 18.32
CA GLY A 195 -10.69 -8.17 17.42
C GLY A 195 -11.88 -8.36 16.47
N ALA A 196 -12.71 -7.32 16.35
CA ALA A 196 -13.94 -7.32 15.54
C ALA A 196 -13.85 -6.41 14.30
N GLY A 197 -12.62 -6.15 13.83
CA GLY A 197 -12.40 -5.41 12.59
C GLY A 197 -12.72 -6.24 11.34
N LYS A 198 -12.54 -5.65 10.15
CA LYS A 198 -12.81 -6.28 8.85
C LYS A 198 -12.23 -7.69 8.72
N THR A 199 -10.98 -7.87 9.14
CA THR A 199 -10.29 -9.18 9.12
C THR A 199 -10.88 -10.17 10.12
N GLY A 200 -11.30 -9.70 11.30
CA GLY A 200 -11.98 -10.53 12.29
C GLY A 200 -13.32 -11.05 11.78
N GLU A 201 -14.13 -10.17 11.17
CA GLU A 201 -15.40 -10.53 10.54
C GLU A 201 -15.23 -11.58 9.43
N LEU A 202 -14.25 -11.38 8.55
CA LEU A 202 -13.89 -12.34 7.50
C LEU A 202 -13.41 -13.68 8.06
N SER A 203 -12.58 -13.67 9.10
CA SER A 203 -12.13 -14.89 9.78
C SER A 203 -13.29 -15.63 10.42
N ALA A 204 -14.20 -14.93 11.11
CA ALA A 204 -15.38 -15.54 11.70
C ALA A 204 -16.27 -16.20 10.63
N LYS A 205 -16.49 -15.52 9.50
CA LYS A 205 -17.25 -16.06 8.38
C LYS A 205 -16.62 -17.36 7.85
N HIS A 206 -15.33 -17.34 7.56
CA HIS A 206 -14.63 -18.53 7.05
C HIS A 206 -14.54 -19.67 8.06
N LEU A 207 -14.39 -19.38 9.35
CA LEU A 207 -14.44 -20.38 10.43
C LEU A 207 -15.82 -21.04 10.49
N THR A 208 -16.89 -20.25 10.44
CA THR A 208 -18.28 -20.75 10.49
C THR A 208 -18.60 -21.63 9.26
N GLU A 209 -18.15 -21.23 8.07
CA GLU A 209 -18.27 -22.04 6.84
C GLU A 209 -17.44 -23.34 6.89
N SER A 210 -16.49 -23.42 7.83
CA SER A 210 -15.48 -24.48 7.91
C SER A 210 -15.70 -25.49 9.03
N GLY A 211 -16.67 -25.26 9.92
CA GLY A 211 -17.02 -26.16 11.02
C GLY A 211 -17.01 -25.50 12.39
#